data_AF-A0A367LU79-F1
#
_entry.id   AF-A0A367LU79-F1
#
_cell.length_a   1.000
_cell.length_b   1.000
_cell.length_c   1.000
_cell.angle_alpha   90.00
_cell.angle_beta   90.00
_cell.angle_gamma   90.00
#
_symmetry.space_group_name_H-M   'P 1'
#
loop_
_entity.id
_entity.type
_entity.pdbx_description
1 polymer ?
#
loop_
_entity_poly.entity_id
_entity_poly.type
_entity_poly.pdbx_seq_one_letter_code
_entity_poly.pdbx_strand_id
1 'polypeptide(L)'
;LDEKKLRELGMGSFLAVAQGSDQPPRLIVLQYNGAKKDQAPHVLVGKGITFDTGGISLKPGLGMDEMKFDMCGAASVFGTWLLDTSPSQ
;
A
#
# COMPACT_ATOMS: atom_id res chain seq x y z
N LEU A 1 -9.70 2.95 2.27
CA LEU A 1 -10.50 3.47 1.14
C LEU A 1 -10.66 2.35 0.13
N ASP A 2 -11.87 2.18 -0.38
CA ASP A 2 -12.21 1.18 -1.41
C ASP A 2 -12.17 1.78 -2.82
N GLU A 3 -12.35 0.95 -3.85
CA GLU A 3 -12.29 1.37 -5.24
C GLU A 3 -13.26 2.51 -5.58
N LYS A 4 -14.49 2.45 -5.05
CA LYS A 4 -15.49 3.51 -5.24
C LYS A 4 -14.95 4.84 -4.72
N LYS A 5 -14.41 4.86 -3.49
CA LYS A 5 -13.85 6.07 -2.92
C LYS A 5 -12.63 6.58 -3.68
N LEU A 6 -11.79 5.69 -4.19
CA LEU A 6 -10.65 6.05 -5.03
C LEU A 6 -11.09 6.70 -6.35
N ARG A 7 -12.20 6.23 -6.96
CA ARG A 7 -12.80 6.85 -8.15
C ARG A 7 -13.35 8.24 -7.86
N GLU A 8 -14.08 8.41 -6.77
CA GLU A 8 -14.60 9.72 -6.33
C GLU A 8 -13.48 10.75 -6.10
N LEU A 9 -12.33 10.30 -5.58
CA LEU A 9 -11.17 11.15 -5.33
C LEU A 9 -10.30 11.40 -6.57
N GLY A 10 -10.66 10.87 -7.74
CA GLY A 10 -9.93 11.09 -8.98
C GLY A 10 -8.54 10.42 -9.02
N MET A 11 -8.32 9.33 -8.28
CA MET A 11 -7.03 8.64 -8.20
C MET A 11 -6.76 7.76 -9.44
N GLY A 12 -6.78 8.37 -10.63
CA GLY A 12 -6.74 7.69 -11.92
C GLY A 12 -5.55 6.74 -12.09
N SER A 13 -4.34 7.16 -11.72
CA SER A 13 -3.15 6.30 -11.84
C SER A 13 -3.21 5.07 -10.92
N PHE A 14 -3.76 5.20 -9.72
CA PHE A 14 -3.95 4.07 -8.81
C PHE A 14 -4.94 3.06 -9.42
N LEU A 15 -6.08 3.56 -9.90
CA LEU A 15 -7.13 2.75 -10.49
C LEU A 15 -6.68 2.06 -11.78
N ALA A 16 -5.91 2.76 -12.62
CA ALA A 16 -5.39 2.23 -13.88
C ALA A 16 -4.48 1.00 -13.66
N VAL A 17 -3.71 0.96 -12.57
CA VAL A 17 -2.89 -0.20 -12.20
C VAL A 17 -3.76 -1.37 -11.73
N ALA A 18 -4.76 -1.10 -10.89
CA ALA A 18 -5.52 -2.14 -10.21
C ALA A 18 -6.69 -2.74 -11.01
N GLN A 19 -7.22 -2.02 -12.00
CA GLN A 19 -8.44 -2.41 -12.73
C GLN A 19 -8.34 -3.74 -13.49
N GLY A 20 -7.13 -4.27 -13.68
CA GLY A 20 -6.90 -5.57 -14.33
C GLY A 20 -6.99 -6.79 -13.41
N SER A 21 -7.27 -6.59 -12.12
CA SER A 21 -7.33 -7.65 -11.09
C SER A 21 -8.76 -7.88 -10.62
N ASP A 22 -9.14 -9.15 -10.42
CA ASP A 22 -10.41 -9.51 -9.76
C ASP A 22 -10.43 -9.12 -8.28
N GLN A 23 -9.26 -8.99 -7.65
CA GLN A 23 -9.12 -8.48 -6.29
C GLN A 23 -9.10 -6.94 -6.33
N PRO A 24 -10.10 -6.26 -5.74
CA PRO A 24 -10.25 -4.81 -5.88
C PRO A 24 -9.21 -4.03 -5.07
N PRO A 25 -8.78 -2.84 -5.53
CA PRO A 25 -7.77 -2.03 -4.86
C PRO A 25 -8.19 -1.52 -3.48
N ARG A 26 -7.20 -1.25 -2.63
CA ARG A 26 -7.37 -0.57 -1.34
C ARG A 26 -6.26 0.44 -1.10
N LEU A 27 -6.62 1.61 -0.60
CA LEU A 27 -5.69 2.53 0.07
C LEU A 27 -5.94 2.48 1.57
N ILE A 28 -4.98 1.98 2.34
CA ILE A 28 -5.09 1.86 3.80
C ILE A 28 -4.43 3.07 4.43
N VAL A 29 -5.11 3.72 5.36
CA VAL A 29 -4.60 4.87 6.11
C VAL A 29 -4.63 4.51 7.59
N LEU A 30 -3.44 4.47 8.20
CA LEU A 30 -3.27 4.31 9.63
C LEU A 30 -2.82 5.66 10.21
N GLN A 31 -3.41 6.06 11.32
CA GLN A 31 -3.07 7.33 11.97
C GLN A 31 -2.76 7.06 13.44
N TYR A 32 -1.60 7.53 13.88
CA TYR A 32 -1.18 7.53 15.27
C TYR A 32 -0.86 8.95 15.70
N ASN A 33 -1.54 9.43 16.74
CA ASN A 33 -1.42 10.80 17.25
C ASN A 33 -0.75 10.80 18.65
N GLY A 34 0.46 10.23 18.75
CA GLY A 34 1.23 10.20 20.00
C GLY A 34 1.99 11.50 20.32
N ALA A 35 2.12 12.39 19.32
CA ALA A 35 2.80 13.67 19.44
C ALA A 35 1.85 14.81 19.88
N LYS A 36 2.40 16.01 20.12
CA LYS A 36 1.56 17.20 20.37
C LYS A 36 0.76 17.57 19.12
N LYS A 37 -0.43 18.14 19.30
CA LYS A 37 -1.37 18.48 18.20
C LYS A 37 -0.81 19.46 17.15
N ASP A 38 0.16 20.27 17.54
CA ASP A 38 0.81 21.29 16.70
C ASP A 38 2.07 20.77 15.99
N GLN A 39 2.51 19.55 16.28
CA GLN A 39 3.64 18.94 15.60
C GLN A 39 3.21 18.35 14.25
N ALA A 40 4.00 18.62 13.22
CA ALA A 40 3.77 18.06 11.89
C ALA A 40 3.91 16.52 11.94
N PRO A 41 3.00 15.77 11.28
CA PRO A 41 3.08 14.33 11.28
C PRO A 41 4.23 13.84 10.40
N HIS A 42 4.83 12.72 10.79
CA HIS A 42 5.63 11.92 9.88
C HIS A 42 4.71 11.04 9.03
N VAL A 43 4.92 11.02 7.71
CA VAL A 43 4.13 10.23 6.78
C VAL A 43 5.00 9.16 6.16
N LEU A 44 4.61 7.90 6.35
CA LEU A 44 5.23 6.75 5.71
C LEU A 44 4.29 6.24 4.61
N VAL A 45 4.82 6.03 3.40
CA VAL A 45 4.07 5.52 2.25
C VAL A 45 4.77 4.27 1.75
N GLY A 46 4.04 3.15 1.72
CA GLY A 46 4.57 1.86 1.28
C GLY A 46 3.91 1.37 0.00
N LYS A 47 4.70 0.88 -0.94
CA LYS A 47 4.20 0.17 -2.12
C LYS A 47 3.52 -1.14 -1.69
N GLY A 48 2.26 -1.32 -2.06
CA GLY A 48 1.42 -2.45 -1.65
C GLY A 48 0.90 -3.27 -2.83
N ILE A 49 1.74 -3.53 -3.85
CA ILE A 49 1.36 -4.40 -4.97
C ILE A 49 1.50 -5.85 -4.51
N THR A 50 0.36 -6.53 -4.30
CA THR A 50 0.34 -7.87 -3.70
C THR A 50 0.92 -8.94 -4.63
N PHE A 51 0.85 -8.73 -5.94
CA PHE A 51 1.56 -9.52 -6.95
C PHE A 51 1.73 -8.70 -8.23
N ASP A 52 2.94 -8.65 -8.80
CA ASP A 52 3.23 -7.90 -10.03
C ASP A 52 3.53 -8.83 -11.21
N THR A 53 2.51 -9.09 -12.04
CA THR A 53 2.69 -9.82 -13.31
C THR A 53 3.37 -8.97 -14.39
N GLY A 54 3.43 -7.64 -14.21
CA GLY A 54 3.73 -6.65 -15.26
C GLY A 54 2.50 -6.13 -16.02
N GLY A 55 1.32 -6.73 -15.81
CA GLY A 55 0.09 -6.36 -16.53
C GLY A 55 0.13 -6.78 -18.00
N ILE A 56 -0.34 -5.92 -18.90
CA ILE A 56 -0.27 -6.16 -20.35
C ILE A 56 1.19 -6.31 -20.81
N SER A 57 2.11 -5.59 -20.19
CA SER A 57 3.56 -5.76 -20.36
C SER A 57 4.06 -6.92 -19.47
N LEU A 58 3.60 -8.13 -19.78
CA LEU A 58 3.80 -9.32 -18.98
C LEU A 58 5.29 -9.63 -18.78
N LYS A 59 5.69 -9.86 -17.53
CA LYS A 59 7.04 -10.32 -17.19
C LYS A 59 7.26 -11.76 -17.68
N PRO A 60 8.52 -12.17 -17.93
CA PRO A 60 8.85 -13.59 -18.11
C PRO A 60 8.46 -14.42 -16.88
N GLY A 61 8.17 -15.70 -17.08
CA GLY A 61 7.73 -16.58 -15.98
C GLY A 61 8.81 -16.88 -14.93
N LEU A 62 10.09 -16.91 -15.33
CA LEU A 62 11.20 -17.14 -14.42
C LEU A 62 11.33 -15.98 -13.41
N GLY A 63 11.22 -16.29 -12.11
CA GLY A 63 11.30 -15.31 -11.02
C GLY A 63 10.00 -14.53 -10.77
N MET A 64 8.91 -14.84 -11.48
CA MET A 64 7.62 -14.18 -11.25
C MET A 64 7.02 -14.52 -9.89
N ASP A 65 7.36 -15.68 -9.31
CA ASP A 65 6.93 -16.07 -7.96
C ASP A 65 7.47 -15.14 -6.86
N GLU A 66 8.62 -14.51 -7.09
CA GLU A 66 9.20 -13.50 -6.20
C GLU A 66 8.42 -12.17 -6.23
N MET A 67 7.57 -11.93 -7.24
CA MET A 67 6.78 -10.70 -7.33
C MET A 67 5.68 -10.61 -6.27
N LYS A 68 5.47 -11.66 -5.47
CA LYS A 68 4.73 -11.57 -4.20
C LYS A 68 5.41 -10.64 -3.18
N PHE A 69 6.70 -10.37 -3.33
CA PHE A 69 7.46 -9.45 -2.49
C PHE A 69 7.31 -7.99 -2.90
N ASP A 70 6.56 -7.69 -3.98
CA ASP A 70 6.39 -6.32 -4.48
C ASP A 70 5.48 -5.42 -3.59
N MET A 71 5.04 -5.99 -2.45
CA MET A 71 4.34 -5.34 -1.34
C MET A 71 5.23 -5.15 -0.10
N CYS A 72 6.52 -5.52 -0.14
CA CYS A 72 7.41 -5.42 1.01
C CYS A 72 7.52 -3.99 1.55
N GLY A 73 7.38 -2.96 0.69
CA GLY A 73 7.34 -1.56 1.15
C GLY A 73 6.16 -1.29 2.08
N ALA A 74 4.95 -1.72 1.72
CA ALA A 74 3.78 -1.64 2.60
C ALA A 74 3.96 -2.49 3.86
N ALA A 75 4.52 -3.70 3.74
CA ALA A 75 4.81 -4.56 4.89
C ALA A 75 5.77 -3.91 5.88
N SER A 76 6.83 -3.26 5.40
CA SER A 76 7.76 -2.50 6.25
C SER A 76 7.08 -1.34 6.96
N VAL A 77 6.20 -0.59 6.27
CA VAL A 77 5.41 0.48 6.91
C VAL A 77 4.50 -0.07 8.01
N PHE A 78 3.82 -1.21 7.77
CA PHE A 78 3.04 -1.88 8.81
C PHE A 78 3.92 -2.32 9.99
N GLY A 79 5.08 -2.90 9.73
CA GLY A 79 6.03 -3.32 10.78
C GLY A 79 6.51 -2.14 11.62
N THR A 80 6.92 -1.05 10.99
CA THR A 80 7.30 0.20 11.68
C THR A 80 6.15 0.74 12.53
N TRP A 81 4.94 0.76 11.97
CA TRP A 81 3.75 1.24 12.68
C TRP A 81 3.42 0.37 13.91
N LEU A 82 3.49 -0.97 13.79
CA LEU A 82 3.23 -1.87 14.91
C LEU A 82 4.24 -1.70 16.05
N LEU A 83 5.53 -1.50 15.73
CA LEU A 83 6.57 -1.30 16.73
C LEU A 83 6.42 0.05 17.46
N ASP A 84 6.16 1.13 16.74
CA ASP A 84 6.05 2.48 17.30
C ASP A 84 4.77 2.70 18.13
N THR A 85 3.68 2.00 17.78
CA THR A 85 2.38 2.13 18.45
C THR A 85 2.12 1.09 19.53
N SER A 86 3.03 0.14 19.73
CA SER A 86 2.94 -0.81 20.85
C SER A 86 3.12 -0.07 22.17
N PRO A 87 2.30 -0.34 23.21
CA PRO A 87 2.57 0.18 24.55
C PRO A 87 4.00 -0.21 24.94
N SER A 88 4.81 0.75 25.39
CA SER A 88 6.03 0.44 26.10
C SER A 88 5.69 -0.55 27.22
N GLN A 89 6.26 -1.75 27.17
CA GLN A 89 6.34 -2.61 28.35
C GLN A 89 7.00 -1.84 29.49
#